data_AF-A0A7C5HVK4-F1
#
_entry.id   AF-A0A7C5HVK4-F1
#
_cell.length_a   1.000
_cell.length_b   1.000
_cell.length_c   1.000
_cell.angle_alpha   90.00
_cell.angle_beta   90.00
_cell.angle_gamma   90.00
#
_symmetry.space_group_name_H-M   'P 1'
#
loop_
_entity.id
_entity.type
_entity.pdbx_description
1 polymer ?
#
loop_
_entity_poly.entity_id
_entity_poly.type
_entity_poly.pdbx_seq_one_letter_code
_entity_poly.pdbx_strand_id
1 'polypeptide(L)'
;MIRPIDLLREGRKDDMWQMCCGFLDLSLEQFMTIQRRLMQEQLQLLGASELGRKVMRGARPTTIDEFRKVVPLTTYDDYIPELTEKREDTLPAPVAQWVRTSGYTGKYEAKWIPLSERFVQETEKLCGAIAILCLANHRGDMSKVRQHLKVLSTFASPPYASGVIAGLLQQAINCDYLPSNAAELGFVDKVKKGFDDALEEGLDGFGGLPSVLVTVGEQLKQQAGNIDRSRLLRRRRALLRVLRGLVRSKLAGRAMLP
;
A
#
# COMPACT_ATOMS: atom_id res chain seq x y z
N MET A 1 -20.60 -7.56 -0.78
CA MET A 1 -20.20 -6.54 -1.78
C MET A 1 -19.22 -7.21 -2.72
N ILE A 2 -19.31 -7.00 -4.04
CA ILE A 2 -18.34 -7.55 -5.00
C ILE A 2 -16.98 -6.91 -4.75
N ARG A 3 -15.92 -7.73 -4.67
CA ARG A 3 -14.54 -7.30 -4.45
C ARG A 3 -13.75 -7.31 -5.77
N PRO A 4 -12.61 -6.60 -5.86
CA PRO A 4 -11.76 -6.64 -7.05
C PRO A 4 -11.34 -8.06 -7.46
N ILE A 5 -11.06 -8.93 -6.48
CA ILE A 5 -10.65 -10.31 -6.73
C ILE A 5 -11.76 -11.16 -7.35
N ASP A 6 -13.03 -10.87 -7.04
CA ASP A 6 -14.18 -11.60 -7.59
C ASP A 6 -14.28 -11.33 -9.10
N LEU A 7 -14.18 -10.05 -9.49
CA LEU A 7 -14.18 -9.64 -10.90
C LEU A 7 -12.99 -10.22 -11.66
N LEU A 8 -11.80 -10.26 -11.03
CA LEU A 8 -10.62 -10.85 -11.63
C LEU A 8 -10.79 -12.36 -11.89
N ARG A 9 -11.40 -13.10 -10.95
CA ARG A 9 -11.68 -14.54 -11.09
C ARG A 9 -12.74 -14.83 -12.16
N GLU A 10 -13.75 -13.97 -12.27
CA GLU A 10 -14.79 -14.05 -13.29
C GLU A 10 -14.32 -13.58 -14.67
N GLY A 11 -13.09 -13.04 -14.79
CA GLY A 11 -12.56 -12.50 -16.04
C GLY A 11 -13.20 -11.17 -16.47
N ARG A 12 -13.95 -10.51 -15.58
CA ARG A 12 -14.67 -9.24 -15.81
C ARG A 12 -13.72 -8.05 -15.69
N LYS A 13 -12.76 -7.99 -16.62
CA LYS A 13 -11.64 -7.04 -16.60
C LYS A 13 -12.10 -5.58 -16.72
N ASP A 14 -13.09 -5.30 -17.55
CA ASP A 14 -13.63 -3.94 -17.73
C ASP A 14 -14.34 -3.44 -16.45
N ASP A 15 -15.12 -4.31 -15.81
CA ASP A 15 -15.76 -4.01 -14.53
C ASP A 15 -14.71 -3.78 -13.43
N MET A 16 -13.64 -4.58 -13.42
CA MET A 16 -12.54 -4.41 -12.46
C MET A 16 -11.79 -3.09 -12.69
N TRP A 17 -11.53 -2.73 -13.95
CA TRP A 17 -10.97 -1.43 -14.32
C TRP A 17 -11.88 -0.30 -13.84
N GLN A 18 -13.18 -0.38 -14.13
CA GLN A 18 -14.12 0.67 -13.73
C GLN A 18 -14.20 0.81 -12.21
N MET A 19 -14.25 -0.30 -11.47
CA MET A 19 -14.28 -0.31 -10.00
C MET A 19 -13.04 0.32 -9.38
N CYS A 20 -11.85 -0.05 -9.86
CA CYS A 20 -10.59 0.33 -9.23
C CYS A 20 -10.02 1.64 -9.79
N CYS A 21 -10.10 1.82 -11.10
CA CYS A 21 -9.43 2.88 -11.86
C CYS A 21 -10.39 3.91 -12.47
N GLY A 22 -11.71 3.73 -12.37
CA GLY A 22 -12.70 4.64 -12.98
C GLY A 22 -12.63 6.08 -12.46
N PHE A 23 -11.98 6.33 -11.32
CA PHE A 23 -11.69 7.68 -10.84
C PHE A 23 -10.80 8.48 -11.80
N LEU A 24 -10.01 7.80 -12.65
CA LEU A 24 -9.15 8.43 -13.66
C LEU A 24 -9.92 9.03 -14.83
N ASP A 25 -11.22 8.72 -14.96
CA ASP A 25 -12.10 9.21 -16.02
C ASP A 25 -12.96 10.41 -15.56
N LEU A 26 -12.82 10.83 -14.30
CA LEU A 26 -13.53 11.99 -13.78
C LEU A 26 -12.98 13.28 -14.37
N SER A 27 -13.88 14.12 -14.90
CA SER A 27 -13.59 15.53 -15.11
C SER A 27 -13.34 16.24 -13.77
N LEU A 28 -12.66 17.40 -13.83
CA LEU A 28 -12.45 18.23 -12.64
C LEU A 28 -13.78 18.60 -11.95
N GLU A 29 -14.83 18.90 -12.73
CA GLU A 29 -16.14 19.25 -12.20
C GLU A 29 -16.80 18.07 -11.46
N GLN A 30 -16.77 16.87 -12.04
CA GLN A 30 -17.28 15.65 -11.40
C GLN A 30 -16.48 15.33 -10.13
N PHE A 31 -15.15 15.42 -10.20
CA PHE A 31 -14.28 15.23 -9.05
C PHE A 31 -14.63 16.20 -7.92
N MET A 32 -14.72 17.49 -8.21
CA MET A 32 -15.04 18.52 -7.20
C MET A 32 -16.45 18.36 -6.63
N THR A 33 -17.41 17.92 -7.44
CA THR A 33 -18.77 17.59 -6.97
C THR A 33 -18.73 16.47 -5.94
N ILE A 34 -17.97 15.40 -6.21
CA ILE A 34 -17.77 14.28 -5.27
C ILE A 34 -17.07 14.76 -4.00
N GLN A 35 -15.99 15.54 -4.12
CA GLN A 35 -15.24 16.05 -2.96
C GLN A 35 -16.12 16.93 -2.05
N ARG A 36 -16.94 17.83 -2.59
CA ARG A 36 -17.85 18.67 -1.80
C ARG A 36 -18.91 17.84 -1.06
N ARG A 37 -19.51 16.87 -1.73
CA ARG A 37 -20.47 15.94 -1.11
C ARG A 37 -19.83 15.15 0.02
N LEU A 38 -18.65 14.55 -0.22
CA LEU A 38 -17.93 13.78 0.80
C LEU A 38 -17.52 14.66 1.98
N MET A 39 -17.07 15.90 1.73
CA MET A 39 -16.72 16.83 2.81
C MET A 39 -17.92 17.16 3.68
N GLN A 40 -19.11 17.39 3.10
CA GLN A 40 -20.34 17.59 3.87
C GLN A 40 -20.67 16.39 4.76
N GLU A 41 -20.52 15.17 4.23
CA GLU A 41 -20.68 13.94 4.99
C GLU A 41 -19.67 13.87 6.16
N GLN A 42 -18.41 14.21 5.94
CA GLN A 42 -17.39 14.24 7.00
C GLN A 42 -17.70 15.27 8.09
N LEU A 43 -18.25 16.45 7.74
CA LEU A 43 -18.68 17.44 8.73
C LEU A 43 -19.78 16.90 9.64
N GLN A 44 -20.74 16.16 9.09
CA GLN A 44 -21.82 15.55 9.87
C GLN A 44 -21.27 14.49 10.84
N LEU A 45 -20.42 13.59 10.36
CA LEU A 45 -19.80 12.55 11.19
C LEU A 45 -18.92 13.13 12.30
N LEU A 46 -18.09 14.13 11.95
CA LEU A 46 -17.24 14.81 12.94
C LEU A 46 -18.09 15.58 13.94
N GLY A 47 -19.10 16.33 13.50
CA GLY A 47 -19.99 17.11 14.38
C GLY A 47 -20.74 16.26 15.40
N ALA A 48 -20.96 14.98 15.11
CA ALA A 48 -21.60 14.02 16.01
C ALA A 48 -20.65 13.37 17.04
N SER A 49 -19.33 13.52 16.89
CA SER A 49 -18.34 12.83 17.73
C SER A 49 -17.65 13.74 18.73
N GLU A 50 -17.18 13.16 19.84
CA GLU A 50 -16.41 13.89 20.85
C GLU A 50 -15.05 14.34 20.32
N LEU A 51 -14.36 13.47 19.57
CA LEU A 51 -13.11 13.83 18.89
C LEU A 51 -13.33 15.00 17.92
N GLY A 52 -14.41 14.96 17.13
CA GLY A 52 -14.76 16.07 16.24
C GLY A 52 -15.01 17.38 16.99
N ARG A 53 -15.73 17.34 18.11
CA ARG A 53 -15.94 18.52 18.98
C ARG A 53 -14.62 19.08 19.49
N LYS A 54 -13.67 18.23 19.88
CA LYS A 54 -12.34 18.64 20.32
C LYS A 54 -11.53 19.31 19.21
N VAL A 55 -11.36 18.66 18.06
CA VAL A 55 -10.52 19.20 16.96
C VAL A 55 -11.12 20.45 16.34
N MET A 56 -12.45 20.60 16.39
CA MET A 56 -13.15 21.82 15.97
C MET A 56 -13.26 22.89 17.07
N ARG A 57 -12.64 22.68 18.24
CA ARG A 57 -12.68 23.61 19.39
C ARG A 57 -14.11 24.02 19.80
N GLY A 58 -15.04 23.07 19.73
CA GLY A 58 -16.46 23.28 20.01
C GLY A 58 -17.25 23.92 18.87
N ALA A 59 -16.62 24.36 17.78
CA ALA A 59 -17.32 24.88 16.61
C ALA A 59 -18.14 23.77 15.94
N ARG A 60 -19.27 24.17 15.33
CA ARG A 60 -20.17 23.27 14.58
C ARG A 60 -20.46 23.85 13.19
N PRO A 61 -19.44 23.93 12.31
CA PRO A 61 -19.65 24.44 10.96
C PRO A 61 -20.62 23.53 10.20
N THR A 62 -21.58 24.14 9.50
CA THR A 62 -22.57 23.42 8.70
C THR A 62 -22.23 23.47 7.20
N THR A 63 -21.30 24.36 6.83
CA THR A 63 -20.80 24.50 5.46
C THR A 63 -19.29 24.30 5.40
N ILE A 64 -18.80 23.95 4.21
CA ILE A 64 -17.36 23.81 3.95
C ILE A 64 -16.64 25.15 4.15
N ASP A 65 -17.28 26.26 3.76
CA ASP A 65 -16.68 27.60 3.88
C ASP A 65 -16.59 28.07 5.34
N GLU A 66 -17.59 27.75 6.17
CA GLU A 66 -17.49 27.93 7.62
C GLU A 66 -16.38 27.08 8.21
N PHE A 67 -16.33 25.78 7.87
CA PHE A 67 -15.30 24.86 8.36
C PHE A 67 -13.91 25.41 8.10
N ARG A 68 -13.63 25.88 6.87
CA ARG A 68 -12.35 26.47 6.49
C ARG A 68 -11.99 27.74 7.25
N LYS A 69 -12.98 28.52 7.70
CA LYS A 69 -12.77 29.77 8.44
C LYS A 69 -12.49 29.53 9.93
N VAL A 70 -13.12 28.51 10.53
CA VAL A 70 -13.17 28.36 11.99
C VAL A 70 -12.39 27.16 12.53
N VAL A 71 -12.17 26.12 11.71
CA VAL A 71 -11.45 24.91 12.15
C VAL A 71 -9.97 25.06 11.81
N PRO A 72 -9.07 24.99 12.82
CA PRO A 72 -7.64 25.11 12.58
C PRO A 72 -7.07 23.88 11.88
N LEU A 73 -5.90 24.04 11.27
CA LEU A 73 -5.09 22.89 10.88
C LEU A 73 -4.62 22.16 12.15
N THR A 74 -4.72 20.83 12.11
CA THR A 74 -4.37 19.97 13.25
C THR A 74 -3.03 19.26 13.03
N THR A 75 -2.38 18.92 14.13
CA THR A 75 -1.28 17.96 14.21
C THR A 75 -1.75 16.70 14.95
N TYR A 76 -0.90 15.66 15.02
CA TYR A 76 -1.27 14.44 15.74
C TYR A 76 -1.54 14.67 17.24
N ASP A 77 -0.94 15.72 17.84
CA ASP A 77 -1.13 16.07 19.25
C ASP A 77 -2.60 16.43 19.56
N ASP A 78 -3.32 17.00 18.58
CA ASP A 78 -4.73 17.39 18.75
C ASP A 78 -5.68 16.18 18.88
N TYR A 79 -5.20 14.97 18.55
CA TYR A 79 -5.96 13.72 18.59
C TYR A 79 -5.57 12.82 19.79
N ILE A 80 -4.72 13.31 20.68
CA ILE A 80 -4.28 12.61 21.89
C ILE A 80 -5.09 13.15 23.09
N PRO A 81 -5.63 12.28 23.98
CA PRO A 81 -5.29 10.86 24.10
C PRO A 81 -6.16 9.88 23.30
N GLU A 82 -7.19 10.36 22.60
CA GLU A 82 -8.24 9.52 22.00
C GLU A 82 -7.66 8.43 21.09
N LEU A 83 -6.68 8.76 20.25
CA LEU A 83 -6.06 7.78 19.35
C LEU A 83 -5.03 6.88 20.05
N THR A 84 -4.26 7.41 20.99
CA THR A 84 -3.22 6.64 21.69
C THR A 84 -3.81 5.64 22.68
N GLU A 85 -4.93 6.01 23.32
CA GLU A 85 -5.69 5.14 24.22
C GLU A 85 -6.80 4.35 23.51
N LYS A 86 -6.96 4.55 22.19
CA LYS A 86 -7.95 3.86 21.36
C LYS A 86 -9.39 4.00 21.88
N ARG A 87 -9.80 5.22 22.23
CA ARG A 87 -11.14 5.53 22.74
C ARG A 87 -12.18 5.53 21.62
N GLU A 88 -12.64 4.35 21.22
CA GLU A 88 -13.51 4.15 20.05
C GLU A 88 -14.87 4.87 20.14
N ASP A 89 -15.39 5.04 21.35
CA ASP A 89 -16.63 5.77 21.66
C ASP A 89 -16.56 7.26 21.31
N THR A 90 -15.35 7.83 21.25
CA THR A 90 -15.13 9.24 20.92
C THR A 90 -15.05 9.50 19.41
N LEU A 91 -14.95 8.45 18.58
CA LEU A 91 -14.64 8.54 17.16
C LEU A 91 -15.88 8.79 16.29
N PRO A 92 -15.71 9.40 15.10
CA PRO A 92 -16.81 9.70 14.18
C PRO A 92 -17.44 8.48 13.50
N ALA A 93 -16.81 7.32 13.60
CA ALA A 93 -17.30 6.07 13.04
C ALA A 93 -16.71 4.87 13.79
N PRO A 94 -17.39 3.70 13.78
CA PRO A 94 -16.85 2.46 14.31
C PRO A 94 -15.50 2.09 13.67
N VAL A 95 -14.60 1.56 14.49
CA VAL A 95 -13.27 1.13 14.04
C VAL A 95 -13.34 -0.31 13.54
N ALA A 96 -12.96 -0.53 12.29
CA ALA A 96 -12.78 -1.87 11.76
C ALA A 96 -11.39 -2.43 12.08
N GLN A 97 -10.36 -1.56 12.06
CA GLN A 97 -9.00 -1.94 12.44
C GLN A 97 -8.17 -0.75 12.90
N TRP A 98 -7.28 -1.01 13.87
CA TRP A 98 -6.26 -0.05 14.30
C TRP A 98 -4.95 -0.31 13.57
N VAL A 99 -4.41 0.72 12.95
CA VAL A 99 -3.08 0.68 12.32
C VAL A 99 -2.15 1.66 12.99
N ARG A 100 -0.84 1.45 12.83
CA ARG A 100 0.17 2.36 13.34
C ARG A 100 1.18 2.78 12.29
N THR A 101 1.78 3.95 12.52
CA THR A 101 3.01 4.37 11.85
C THR A 101 4.10 4.62 12.89
N SER A 102 5.36 4.56 12.48
CA SER A 102 6.51 4.88 13.34
C SER A 102 6.57 6.35 13.74
N GLY A 103 5.79 7.23 13.09
CA GLY A 103 5.78 8.67 13.38
C GLY A 103 7.14 9.34 13.14
N TYR A 104 7.41 10.40 13.90
CA TYR A 104 8.74 11.01 13.98
C TYR A 104 9.49 10.35 15.14
N THR A 105 10.65 9.77 14.85
CA THR A 105 11.52 9.13 15.84
C THR A 105 11.72 10.06 17.05
N GLY A 106 11.40 9.57 18.25
CA GLY A 106 11.59 10.31 19.51
C GLY A 106 10.45 11.23 19.94
N LYS A 107 9.46 11.53 19.08
CA LYS A 107 8.28 12.33 19.48
C LYS A 107 7.12 11.48 20.00
N TYR A 108 6.91 10.30 19.42
CA TYR A 108 5.85 9.37 19.83
C TYR A 108 6.41 7.95 19.83
N GLU A 109 5.92 7.09 20.73
CA GLU A 109 6.23 5.66 20.67
C GLU A 109 5.62 5.03 19.40
N ALA A 110 4.36 5.38 19.09
CA ALA A 110 3.68 5.05 17.86
C ALA A 110 2.55 6.05 17.58
N LYS A 111 2.24 6.28 16.30
CA LYS A 111 1.01 6.99 15.89
C LYS A 111 -0.04 5.98 15.47
N TRP A 112 -1.06 5.83 16.30
CA TRP A 112 -2.23 4.98 16.05
C TRP A 112 -3.26 5.72 15.19
N ILE A 113 -3.87 4.98 14.27
CA ILE A 113 -4.83 5.50 13.30
C ILE A 113 -5.99 4.49 13.22
N PRO A 114 -7.22 4.92 13.50
CA PRO A 114 -8.40 4.07 13.35
C PRO A 114 -8.85 4.07 11.89
N LEU A 115 -9.05 2.89 11.32
CA LEU A 115 -9.65 2.74 10.00
C LEU A 115 -11.09 2.25 10.17
N SER A 116 -12.05 3.00 9.62
CA SER A 116 -13.45 2.57 9.53
C SER A 116 -13.64 1.51 8.45
N GLU A 117 -14.72 0.74 8.53
CA GLU A 117 -15.01 -0.31 7.54
C GLU A 117 -15.03 0.22 6.10
N ARG A 118 -15.71 1.36 5.88
CA ARG A 118 -15.75 2.02 4.56
C ARG A 118 -14.36 2.41 4.08
N PHE A 119 -13.50 2.92 4.95
CA PHE A 119 -12.13 3.26 4.58
C PHE A 119 -11.35 2.01 4.13
N VAL A 120 -11.49 0.90 4.84
CA VAL A 120 -10.85 -0.37 4.47
C VAL A 120 -11.33 -0.87 3.11
N GLN A 121 -12.64 -0.85 2.87
CA GLN A 121 -13.24 -1.27 1.61
C GLN A 121 -12.78 -0.42 0.42
N GLU A 122 -12.75 0.91 0.57
CA GLU A 122 -12.25 1.81 -0.49
C GLU A 122 -10.73 1.67 -0.70
N THR A 123 -9.98 1.43 0.38
CA THR A 123 -8.53 1.18 0.28
C THR A 123 -8.22 -0.12 -0.46
N GLU A 124 -9.02 -1.17 -0.29
CA GLU A 124 -8.87 -2.42 -1.05
C GLU A 124 -9.03 -2.17 -2.56
N LYS A 125 -10.05 -1.42 -2.97
CA LYS A 125 -10.25 -1.03 -4.38
C LYS A 125 -9.08 -0.21 -4.91
N LEU A 126 -8.58 0.74 -4.09
CA LEU A 126 -7.38 1.52 -4.42
C LEU A 126 -6.14 0.63 -4.56
N CYS A 127 -5.98 -0.40 -3.73
CA CYS A 127 -4.88 -1.36 -3.88
C CYS A 127 -4.99 -2.16 -5.18
N GLY A 128 -6.21 -2.54 -5.58
CA GLY A 128 -6.49 -3.08 -6.90
C GLY A 128 -6.05 -2.11 -8.01
N ALA A 129 -6.36 -0.81 -7.86
CA ALA A 129 -5.94 0.23 -8.80
C ALA A 129 -4.42 0.35 -8.90
N ILE A 130 -3.71 0.33 -7.77
CA ILE A 130 -2.24 0.35 -7.72
C ILE A 130 -1.68 -0.82 -8.53
N ALA A 131 -2.18 -2.05 -8.30
CA ALA A 131 -1.73 -3.22 -9.03
C ALA A 131 -1.97 -3.10 -10.54
N ILE A 132 -3.16 -2.66 -10.94
CA ILE A 132 -3.53 -2.46 -12.35
C ILE A 132 -2.59 -1.44 -13.00
N LEU A 133 -2.44 -0.26 -12.39
CA LEU A 133 -1.67 0.84 -12.95
C LEU A 133 -0.17 0.57 -12.99
N CYS A 134 0.37 -0.25 -12.08
CA CYS A 134 1.76 -0.70 -12.16
C CYS A 134 2.03 -1.64 -13.35
N LEU A 135 1.01 -2.32 -13.86
CA LEU A 135 1.14 -3.34 -14.91
C LEU A 135 0.68 -2.84 -16.29
N ALA A 136 -0.23 -1.88 -16.32
CA ALA A 136 -0.82 -1.30 -17.51
C ALA A 136 0.21 -0.52 -18.33
N ASN A 137 0.24 -0.73 -19.65
CA ASN A 137 1.05 0.09 -20.55
C ASN A 137 0.27 1.32 -21.07
N HIS A 138 -1.06 1.29 -21.01
CA HIS A 138 -1.96 2.36 -21.44
C HIS A 138 -3.28 2.25 -20.67
N ARG A 139 -4.14 3.26 -20.81
CA ARG A 139 -5.49 3.27 -20.20
C ARG A 139 -6.29 2.05 -20.68
N GLY A 140 -6.90 1.31 -19.74
CA GLY A 140 -7.67 0.10 -20.01
C GLY A 140 -6.85 -1.19 -20.10
N ASP A 141 -5.52 -1.13 -20.01
CA ASP A 141 -4.68 -2.33 -20.16
C ASP A 141 -4.74 -3.24 -18.93
N MET A 142 -5.55 -4.30 -19.04
CA MET A 142 -5.70 -5.37 -18.05
C MET A 142 -5.00 -6.67 -18.48
N SER A 143 -4.09 -6.62 -19.46
CA SER A 143 -3.49 -7.82 -20.07
C SER A 143 -2.58 -8.59 -19.11
N LYS A 144 -1.83 -7.87 -18.27
CA LYS A 144 -0.85 -8.44 -17.32
C LYS A 144 -1.39 -8.66 -15.91
N VAL A 145 -2.59 -8.16 -15.61
CA VAL A 145 -3.23 -8.31 -14.30
C VAL A 145 -3.71 -9.76 -14.14
N ARG A 146 -3.22 -10.43 -13.11
CA ARG A 146 -3.52 -11.84 -12.80
C ARG A 146 -3.34 -12.13 -11.32
N GLN A 147 -3.92 -13.24 -10.86
CA GLN A 147 -3.63 -13.78 -9.52
C GLN A 147 -2.19 -14.29 -9.45
N HIS A 148 -1.68 -14.45 -8.23
CA HIS A 148 -0.36 -15.01 -7.93
C HIS A 148 0.78 -14.25 -8.61
N LEU A 149 0.65 -12.92 -8.69
CA LEU A 149 1.78 -12.04 -8.98
C LEU A 149 2.78 -12.17 -7.84
N LYS A 150 4.05 -12.40 -8.18
CA LYS A 150 5.14 -12.54 -7.21
C LYS A 150 5.65 -11.16 -6.81
N VAL A 151 5.37 -10.74 -5.57
CA VAL A 151 5.69 -9.41 -5.05
C VAL A 151 6.70 -9.52 -3.92
N LEU A 152 7.80 -8.76 -3.99
CA LEU A 152 8.79 -8.75 -2.91
C LEU A 152 8.22 -8.07 -1.66
N SER A 153 8.28 -8.76 -0.52
CA SER A 153 7.77 -8.26 0.76
C SER A 153 8.78 -7.33 1.43
N THR A 154 8.62 -6.02 1.25
CA THR A 154 9.47 -5.00 1.90
C THR A 154 8.72 -4.08 2.86
N PHE A 155 7.54 -4.50 3.28
CA PHE A 155 6.72 -3.80 4.27
C PHE A 155 6.91 -4.40 5.67
N ALA A 156 6.70 -3.55 6.67
CA ALA A 156 6.57 -3.99 8.05
C ALA A 156 5.27 -4.79 8.22
N SER A 157 5.26 -5.77 9.11
CA SER A 157 4.07 -6.57 9.41
C SER A 157 2.97 -5.72 10.08
N PRO A 158 1.68 -6.08 9.95
CA PRO A 158 0.63 -5.48 10.77
C PRO A 158 1.02 -5.47 12.27
N PRO A 159 0.62 -4.44 13.05
CA PRO A 159 -0.33 -3.40 12.71
C PRO A 159 0.28 -2.18 11.99
N TYR A 160 1.51 -2.26 11.48
CA TYR A 160 2.04 -1.14 10.68
C TYR A 160 1.19 -0.91 9.42
N ALA A 161 0.89 0.35 9.12
CA ALA A 161 0.04 0.72 7.99
C ALA A 161 0.51 0.12 6.66
N SER A 162 1.83 0.03 6.43
CA SER A 162 2.40 -0.64 5.25
C SER A 162 2.01 -2.11 5.14
N GLY A 163 1.98 -2.84 6.27
CA GLY A 163 1.62 -4.25 6.31
C GLY A 163 0.12 -4.47 6.12
N VAL A 164 -0.70 -3.55 6.65
CA VAL A 164 -2.15 -3.58 6.43
C VAL A 164 -2.48 -3.29 4.96
N ILE A 165 -1.85 -2.28 4.35
CA ILE A 165 -2.00 -2.00 2.91
C ILE A 165 -1.54 -3.19 2.08
N ALA A 166 -0.44 -3.85 2.45
CA ALA A 166 -0.02 -5.09 1.79
C ALA A 166 -1.06 -6.21 1.94
N GLY A 167 -1.71 -6.35 3.10
CA GLY A 167 -2.82 -7.27 3.28
C GLY A 167 -3.99 -6.96 2.34
N LEU A 168 -4.38 -5.69 2.21
CA LEU A 168 -5.45 -5.25 1.31
C LEU A 168 -5.11 -5.43 -0.17
N LEU A 169 -3.84 -5.22 -0.55
CA LEU A 169 -3.35 -5.54 -1.89
C LEU A 169 -3.46 -7.03 -2.19
N GLN A 170 -3.05 -7.88 -1.25
CA GLN A 170 -3.20 -9.33 -1.40
C GLN A 170 -4.66 -9.73 -1.47
N GLN A 171 -5.56 -9.08 -0.73
CA GLN A 171 -6.99 -9.33 -0.83
C GLN A 171 -7.57 -8.90 -2.20
N ALA A 172 -7.11 -7.77 -2.74
CA ALA A 172 -7.61 -7.22 -3.99
C ALA A 172 -7.24 -8.06 -5.23
N ILE A 173 -6.02 -8.62 -5.26
CA ILE A 173 -5.49 -9.31 -6.46
C ILE A 173 -4.96 -10.73 -6.21
N ASN A 174 -4.97 -11.21 -4.97
CA ASN A 174 -4.41 -12.51 -4.58
C ASN A 174 -2.95 -12.69 -5.04
N CYS A 175 -2.09 -11.71 -4.73
CA CYS A 175 -0.66 -11.81 -5.00
C CYS A 175 0.07 -12.67 -3.96
N ASP A 176 1.22 -13.22 -4.36
CA ASP A 176 2.08 -14.00 -3.48
C ASP A 176 3.26 -13.14 -3.04
N TYR A 177 3.44 -13.01 -1.72
CA TYR A 177 4.58 -12.31 -1.17
C TYR A 177 5.80 -13.20 -1.07
N LEU A 178 6.95 -12.66 -1.48
CA LEU A 178 8.25 -13.31 -1.36
C LEU A 178 9.09 -12.63 -0.25
N PRO A 179 9.63 -13.38 0.72
CA PRO A 179 9.44 -14.82 0.92
C PRO A 179 8.06 -15.11 1.54
N SER A 180 7.55 -16.33 1.38
CA SER A 180 6.25 -16.72 1.95
C SER A 180 6.20 -16.64 3.48
N ASN A 181 7.34 -16.85 4.14
CA ASN A 181 7.50 -16.74 5.60
C ASN A 181 8.00 -15.35 6.06
N ALA A 182 7.71 -14.29 5.28
CA ALA A 182 8.16 -12.93 5.56
C ALA A 182 7.78 -12.39 6.95
N ALA A 183 6.73 -12.93 7.59
CA ALA A 183 6.31 -12.50 8.92
C ALA A 183 7.30 -12.87 10.04
N GLU A 184 8.10 -13.92 9.83
CA GLU A 184 9.03 -14.50 10.82
C GLU A 184 10.43 -13.87 10.76
N LEU A 185 10.70 -13.06 9.73
CA LEU A 185 12.03 -12.58 9.41
C LEU A 185 12.18 -11.09 9.73
N GLY A 186 13.35 -10.74 10.27
CA GLY A 186 13.81 -9.36 10.33
C GLY A 186 13.91 -8.76 8.92
N PHE A 187 13.81 -7.43 8.80
CA PHE A 187 13.69 -6.75 7.50
C PHE A 187 14.81 -7.14 6.51
N VAL A 188 16.07 -7.19 6.97
CA VAL A 188 17.21 -7.52 6.11
C VAL A 188 17.14 -8.96 5.59
N ASP A 189 16.84 -9.92 6.46
CA ASP A 189 16.78 -11.33 6.07
C ASP A 189 15.54 -11.63 5.22
N LYS A 190 14.44 -10.91 5.48
CA LYS A 190 13.25 -10.91 4.64
C LYS A 190 13.57 -10.50 3.21
N VAL A 191 14.26 -9.37 3.02
CA VAL A 191 14.68 -8.89 1.70
C VAL A 191 15.58 -9.90 1.02
N LYS A 192 16.62 -10.39 1.73
CA LYS A 192 17.57 -11.39 1.19
C LYS A 192 16.86 -12.65 0.72
N LYS A 193 16.06 -13.25 1.59
CA LYS A 193 15.34 -14.49 1.27
C LYS A 193 14.33 -14.27 0.16
N GLY A 194 13.64 -13.12 0.14
CA GLY A 194 12.70 -12.79 -0.92
C GLY A 194 13.36 -12.71 -2.29
N PHE A 195 14.58 -12.16 -2.39
CA PHE A 195 15.36 -12.19 -3.63
C PHE A 195 15.84 -13.59 -4.00
N ASP A 196 16.25 -14.40 -3.03
CA ASP A 196 16.63 -15.81 -3.29
C ASP A 196 15.46 -16.61 -3.85
N ASP A 197 14.27 -16.48 -3.24
CA ASP A 197 13.04 -17.13 -3.70
C ASP A 197 12.63 -16.57 -5.09
N ALA A 198 12.80 -15.26 -5.33
CA ALA A 198 12.52 -14.62 -6.62
C ALA A 198 13.44 -15.09 -7.77
N LEU A 199 14.69 -15.49 -7.49
CA LEU A 199 15.56 -16.09 -8.52
C LEU A 199 14.97 -17.41 -9.04
N GLU A 200 14.29 -18.16 -8.19
CA GLU A 200 13.70 -19.45 -8.53
C GLU A 200 12.27 -19.31 -9.09
N GLU A 201 11.42 -18.53 -8.43
CA GLU A 201 10.00 -18.37 -8.78
C GLU A 201 9.77 -17.29 -9.84
N GLY A 202 10.59 -16.26 -9.86
CA GLY A 202 10.39 -15.03 -10.62
C GLY A 202 9.88 -13.89 -9.74
N LEU A 203 9.95 -12.68 -10.27
CA LEU A 203 9.48 -11.47 -9.61
C LEU A 203 8.63 -10.66 -10.59
N ASP A 204 7.39 -10.38 -10.22
CA ASP A 204 6.46 -9.57 -11.01
C ASP A 204 6.41 -8.12 -10.52
N GLY A 205 6.64 -7.88 -9.22
CA GLY A 205 6.58 -6.55 -8.64
C GLY A 205 7.45 -6.38 -7.40
N PHE A 206 7.88 -5.14 -7.19
CA PHE A 206 8.58 -4.71 -5.99
C PHE A 206 8.11 -3.29 -5.67
N GLY A 207 7.63 -3.09 -4.44
CA GLY A 207 7.06 -1.81 -4.02
C GLY A 207 7.43 -1.48 -2.58
N GLY A 208 7.73 -0.21 -2.33
CA GLY A 208 8.14 0.27 -1.02
C GLY A 208 8.27 1.79 -1.04
N LEU A 209 8.42 2.38 0.14
CA LEU A 209 8.76 3.80 0.24
C LEU A 209 10.11 4.05 -0.43
N PRO A 210 10.35 5.20 -1.07
CA PRO A 210 11.62 5.50 -1.73
C PRO A 210 12.85 5.23 -0.86
N SER A 211 12.80 5.57 0.43
CA SER A 211 13.88 5.28 1.39
C SER A 211 14.15 3.77 1.53
N VAL A 212 13.08 2.97 1.61
CA VAL A 212 13.17 1.50 1.66
C VAL A 212 13.76 0.96 0.36
N LEU A 213 13.33 1.47 -0.80
CA LEU A 213 13.86 1.05 -2.10
C LEU A 213 15.37 1.34 -2.22
N VAL A 214 15.82 2.49 -1.72
CA VAL A 214 17.26 2.82 -1.66
C VAL A 214 18.01 1.84 -0.76
N THR A 215 17.54 1.60 0.46
CA THR A 215 18.18 0.63 1.38
C THR A 215 18.25 -0.77 0.78
N VAL A 216 17.18 -1.23 0.11
CA VAL A 216 17.17 -2.51 -0.60
C VAL A 216 18.20 -2.51 -1.73
N GLY A 217 18.26 -1.45 -2.54
CA GLY A 217 19.25 -1.30 -3.60
C GLY A 217 20.70 -1.32 -3.11
N GLU A 218 20.98 -0.68 -1.97
CA GLU A 218 22.30 -0.70 -1.32
C GLU A 218 22.67 -2.09 -0.80
N GLN A 219 21.75 -2.78 -0.14
CA GLN A 219 21.95 -4.16 0.33
C GLN A 219 22.23 -5.12 -0.82
N LEU A 220 21.51 -4.94 -1.93
CA LEU A 220 21.71 -5.70 -3.15
C LEU A 220 23.10 -5.47 -3.77
N LYS A 221 23.56 -4.21 -3.82
CA LYS A 221 24.90 -3.86 -4.31
C LYS A 221 26.00 -4.55 -3.48
N GLN A 222 25.82 -4.63 -2.17
CA GLN A 222 26.76 -5.33 -1.27
C GLN A 222 26.77 -6.85 -1.50
N GLN A 223 25.66 -7.44 -1.92
CA GLN A 223 25.52 -8.89 -2.16
C GLN A 223 25.98 -9.38 -3.52
N ALA A 224 26.02 -8.52 -4.54
CA ALA A 224 26.49 -8.88 -5.88
C ALA A 224 27.92 -9.48 -5.87
N GLY A 225 28.71 -9.23 -4.82
CA GLY A 225 30.04 -9.82 -4.62
C GLY A 225 30.06 -11.26 -4.06
N ASN A 226 28.96 -11.77 -3.48
CA ASN A 226 28.92 -13.02 -2.70
C ASN A 226 27.90 -14.04 -3.21
N ILE A 227 27.58 -14.01 -4.51
CA ILE A 227 26.68 -14.97 -5.12
C ILE A 227 27.33 -16.37 -5.12
N ASP A 228 26.78 -17.29 -4.34
CA ASP A 228 27.24 -18.67 -4.23
C ASP A 228 26.96 -19.43 -5.54
N ARG A 229 28.00 -19.48 -6.39
CA ARG A 229 27.98 -20.10 -7.73
C ARG A 229 27.56 -21.58 -7.67
N SER A 230 27.86 -22.27 -6.57
CA SER A 230 27.54 -23.70 -6.40
C SER A 230 26.04 -23.94 -6.22
N ARG A 231 25.34 -23.08 -5.47
CA ARG A 231 23.88 -23.12 -5.30
C ARG A 231 23.14 -22.74 -6.57
N LEU A 232 23.64 -21.77 -7.33
CA LEU A 232 23.05 -21.35 -8.60
C LEU A 232 23.09 -22.44 -9.67
N LEU A 233 24.19 -23.19 -9.76
CA LEU A 233 24.32 -24.31 -10.70
C LEU A 233 23.28 -25.41 -10.45
N ARG A 234 22.81 -25.58 -9.21
CA ARG A 234 21.76 -26.54 -8.84
C ARG A 234 20.34 -26.03 -9.18
N ARG A 235 20.14 -24.72 -9.29
CA ARG A 235 18.85 -24.09 -9.59
C ARG A 235 18.77 -23.65 -11.05
N ARG A 236 18.36 -24.56 -11.94
CA ARG A 236 18.31 -24.33 -13.41
C ARG A 236 17.58 -23.04 -13.81
N ARG A 237 16.44 -22.73 -13.17
CA ARG A 237 15.65 -21.52 -13.46
C ARG A 237 16.39 -20.24 -13.04
N ALA A 238 17.00 -20.25 -11.86
CA ALA A 238 17.81 -19.13 -11.36
C ALA A 238 19.02 -18.88 -12.27
N LEU A 239 19.72 -19.94 -12.66
CA LEU A 239 20.87 -19.85 -13.58
C LEU A 239 20.47 -19.20 -14.92
N LEU A 240 19.36 -19.63 -15.51
CA LEU A 240 18.86 -19.05 -16.76
C LEU A 240 18.51 -17.56 -16.63
N ARG A 241 17.92 -17.14 -15.49
CA ARG A 241 17.62 -15.72 -15.23
C ARG A 241 18.89 -14.89 -15.09
N VAL A 242 19.87 -15.39 -14.32
CA VAL A 242 21.17 -14.72 -14.15
C VAL A 242 21.90 -14.61 -15.50
N LEU A 243 21.95 -15.68 -16.29
CA LEU A 243 22.56 -15.67 -17.63
C LEU A 243 21.88 -14.64 -18.55
N ARG A 244 20.54 -14.58 -18.57
CA ARG A 244 19.81 -13.56 -19.34
C ARG A 244 20.14 -12.15 -18.85
N GLY A 245 20.24 -11.94 -17.54
CA GLY A 245 20.64 -10.67 -16.93
C GLY A 245 22.05 -10.23 -17.35
N LEU A 246 23.00 -11.17 -17.33
CA LEU A 246 24.38 -10.94 -17.78
C LEU A 246 24.44 -10.56 -19.26
N VAL A 247 23.75 -11.30 -20.13
CA VAL A 247 23.71 -11.01 -21.57
C VAL A 247 23.12 -9.62 -21.83
N ARG A 248 21.97 -9.30 -21.21
CA ARG A 248 21.34 -7.97 -21.35
C ARG A 248 22.23 -6.84 -20.85
N SER A 249 22.94 -7.05 -19.75
CA SER A 249 23.82 -6.03 -19.16
C SER A 249 25.04 -5.78 -20.05
N LYS A 250 25.65 -6.84 -20.59
CA LYS A 250 26.74 -6.73 -21.56
C LYS A 250 26.31 -6.01 -22.83
N LEU A 251 25.15 -6.35 -23.40
CA LEU A 251 24.60 -5.68 -24.58
C LEU A 251 24.31 -4.19 -24.32
N ALA A 252 23.96 -3.83 -23.08
CA ALA A 252 23.72 -2.45 -22.67
C ALA A 252 24.99 -1.72 -22.20
N GLY A 253 26.19 -2.31 -22.32
CA GLY A 253 27.46 -1.68 -21.93
C GLY A 253 27.58 -1.33 -20.44
N ARG A 254 26.81 -2.00 -19.57
CA ARG A 254 26.79 -1.73 -18.12
C ARG A 254 27.04 -2.98 -17.30
N ALA A 255 27.47 -2.79 -16.05
CA ALA A 255 27.50 -3.88 -15.08
C ALA A 255 26.10 -4.46 -14.87
N MET A 256 26.06 -5.75 -14.52
CA MET A 256 24.81 -6.37 -14.09
C MET A 256 24.36 -5.67 -12.80
N LEU A 257 23.21 -5.02 -12.90
CA LEU A 257 22.54 -4.46 -11.74
C LEU A 257 21.82 -5.60 -11.01
N PRO A 258 21.73 -5.51 -9.68
CA PRO A 258 21.02 -6.50 -8.90
C PRO A 258 19.53 -6.56 -9.23
#